data_AF-A0AA39NFY3-F1
#
_entry.id   AF-A0AA39NFY3-F1
#
_cell.length_a   1.000
_cell.length_b   1.000
_cell.length_c   1.000
_cell.angle_alpha   90.00
_cell.angle_beta   90.00
_cell.angle_gamma   90.00
#
_symmetry.space_group_name_H-M   'P 1'
#
loop_
_entity.id
_entity.type
_entity.pdbx_description
1 polymer ?
#
loop_
_entity_poly.entity_id
_entity_poly.type
_entity_poly.pdbx_seq_one_letter_code
_entity_poly.pdbx_strand_id
1 'polypeptide(L)'
;MSEIELVAQVNFLKLQSPPKQRLGKRKNPSRFQINEYTPAEPIISSSLANTPCSGLGIQGLLDLLNITLGSSYTFDTPSLSFVLKDCITQNYDFGTAYGRLRSAWYNQHWSVLQMELWEREAKDVNWRRNALDGSRIVDSRMKPRRVWDLYSNRVVPYWSSLKRPRPISHAWVSEVDRVDVLTPINGCEWPVPIPKGANLDLIRIEMLNLGVEYAWLDVLCLRQRGGAREDLRVEEWTLDVPTIGAIYYATRVVCYLSGLGRPLSFEAGDLDSDWCWFRRAWTVQEVGWERVIAGDTPDGPMHSKPIDRAGHYEHEALTDFHKQLMSAKSTSNGLYGTLSVMQDRISTNPVDKVAGLAFSLKARSIPAYYESQSLEDAWTSLINEMDPFYRGILLFTYPEPGTGCKKWRPSWKQVMTKSLPNVTDSLDWVAFVGRDDDDWCEELHIERGFVRALAEGNVERIDRRGELVVEDADGKAHVFNILASHQYPIPEDIYALLGSTPLFSWNGEIRSPQYWVVGQRLSSKRFEKVSVFKMTDLDEINRLIALCLSAKSRTILA
;
A
#
# COMPACT_ATOMS: atom_id res chain seq x y z
N MET A 1 39.89 -11.43 -9.16
CA MET A 1 40.37 -12.33 -10.23
C MET A 1 40.43 -13.73 -9.69
N SER A 2 39.51 -14.58 -10.14
CA SER A 2 39.62 -16.03 -10.13
C SER A 2 38.82 -16.51 -11.32
N GLU A 3 39.50 -17.26 -12.19
CA GLU A 3 39.02 -17.85 -13.42
C GLU A 3 37.72 -18.63 -13.21
N ILE A 4 36.66 -18.26 -13.93
CA ILE A 4 35.58 -19.09 -14.52
C ILE A 4 34.82 -18.14 -15.48
N GLU A 5 35.50 -17.66 -16.53
CA GLU A 5 34.90 -16.91 -17.64
C GLU A 5 35.59 -17.30 -18.95
N LEU A 6 35.51 -18.58 -19.30
CA LEU A 6 36.14 -19.05 -20.55
C LEU A 6 35.41 -20.23 -21.22
N VAL A 7 34.09 -20.20 -21.33
CA VAL A 7 33.34 -21.10 -22.25
C VAL A 7 32.07 -20.46 -22.85
N ALA A 8 32.07 -19.15 -23.15
CA ALA A 8 30.92 -18.51 -23.80
C ALA A 8 31.30 -17.64 -25.01
N GLN A 9 32.33 -18.05 -25.77
CA GLN A 9 32.80 -17.25 -26.90
C GLN A 9 33.29 -18.08 -28.08
N VAL A 10 32.51 -19.07 -28.52
CA VAL A 10 32.64 -19.64 -29.87
C VAL A 10 31.26 -20.07 -30.36
N ASN A 11 30.58 -19.22 -31.13
CA ASN A 11 29.76 -19.57 -32.31
C ASN A 11 28.94 -18.36 -32.81
N PHE A 12 29.59 -17.21 -32.93
CA PHE A 12 29.18 -16.15 -33.83
C PHE A 12 30.03 -16.29 -35.10
N LEU A 13 29.44 -16.79 -36.20
CA LEU A 13 29.71 -16.47 -37.62
C LEU A 13 29.32 -17.64 -38.53
N LYS A 14 28.70 -17.26 -39.68
CA LYS A 14 28.13 -18.04 -40.81
C LYS A 14 26.59 -18.16 -40.71
N LEU A 15 25.77 -17.54 -41.55
CA LEU A 15 25.90 -17.13 -42.96
C LEU A 15 25.01 -15.92 -43.30
N GLN A 16 25.46 -15.17 -44.31
CA GLN A 16 24.83 -13.98 -44.89
C GLN A 16 23.73 -14.30 -45.93
N SER A 17 22.78 -13.35 -46.02
CA SER A 17 22.03 -12.87 -47.21
C SER A 17 20.59 -13.36 -47.47
N PRO A 18 19.66 -12.47 -47.91
CA PRO A 18 18.20 -12.64 -47.81
C PRO A 18 17.50 -12.94 -49.15
N PRO A 19 16.19 -13.30 -49.15
CA PRO A 19 15.37 -13.11 -50.34
C PRO A 19 14.15 -12.19 -50.10
N LYS A 20 14.15 -11.12 -50.91
CA LYS A 20 13.04 -10.53 -51.70
C LYS A 20 11.67 -10.30 -51.06
N GLN A 21 11.35 -9.00 -50.96
CA GLN A 21 10.01 -8.41 -50.84
C GLN A 21 8.98 -9.07 -51.77
N ARG A 22 7.82 -9.42 -51.20
CA ARG A 22 6.55 -9.50 -51.93
C ARG A 22 5.57 -8.51 -51.31
N LEU A 23 5.16 -7.55 -52.13
CA LEU A 23 4.09 -6.59 -51.89
C LEU A 23 2.75 -7.33 -51.75
N GLY A 24 2.03 -7.13 -50.64
CA GLY A 24 0.75 -7.80 -50.39
C GLY A 24 -0.14 -7.05 -49.41
N LYS A 25 -0.93 -6.11 -49.95
CA LYS A 25 -2.23 -5.56 -49.52
C LYS A 25 -2.54 -5.41 -48.01
N ARG A 26 -2.78 -4.14 -47.63
CA ARG A 26 -3.47 -3.65 -46.42
C ARG A 26 -4.61 -4.56 -45.95
N LYS A 27 -4.59 -4.94 -44.66
CA LYS A 27 -5.75 -5.41 -43.89
C LYS A 27 -5.79 -4.69 -42.54
N ASN A 28 -7.00 -4.30 -42.15
CA ASN A 28 -7.41 -3.51 -40.97
C ASN A 28 -6.66 -3.85 -39.65
N PRO A 29 -6.35 -2.84 -38.80
CA PRO A 29 -5.80 -3.06 -37.47
C PRO A 29 -6.95 -3.14 -36.45
N SER A 30 -7.43 -4.34 -36.15
CA SER A 30 -8.27 -4.60 -34.98
C SER A 30 -8.46 -6.10 -34.80
N ARG A 31 -7.44 -6.80 -34.29
CA ARG A 31 -7.62 -8.17 -33.80
C ARG A 31 -6.59 -8.44 -32.71
N PHE A 32 -7.07 -8.45 -31.47
CA PHE A 32 -6.41 -9.05 -30.32
C PHE A 32 -5.94 -10.47 -30.71
N GLN A 33 -4.65 -10.76 -30.55
CA GLN A 33 -4.16 -12.13 -30.63
C GLN A 33 -4.44 -12.80 -29.29
N ILE A 34 -5.54 -13.57 -29.25
CA ILE A 34 -5.85 -14.48 -28.16
C ILE A 34 -5.02 -15.74 -28.41
N ASN A 35 -4.01 -16.01 -27.57
CA ASN A 35 -3.42 -17.33 -27.54
C ASN A 35 -4.43 -18.27 -26.88
N GLU A 36 -4.87 -19.31 -27.61
CA GLU A 36 -5.71 -20.38 -27.06
C GLU A 36 -4.93 -21.14 -25.99
N TYR A 37 -5.46 -21.15 -24.76
CA TYR A 37 -4.88 -21.80 -23.58
C TYR A 37 -5.15 -23.32 -23.60
N THR A 38 -4.13 -24.12 -23.27
CA THR A 38 -4.18 -25.59 -23.21
C THR A 38 -4.85 -26.07 -21.93
N PRO A 39 -5.82 -27.03 -21.97
CA PRO A 39 -6.62 -27.42 -20.82
C PRO A 39 -5.89 -28.43 -19.93
N ALA A 40 -5.10 -27.95 -18.97
CA ALA A 40 -4.58 -28.76 -17.86
C ALA A 40 -5.16 -28.34 -16.50
N GLU A 41 -5.68 -27.12 -16.40
CA GLU A 41 -6.28 -26.57 -15.18
C GLU A 41 -7.83 -26.63 -15.29
N PRO A 42 -8.56 -26.87 -14.18
CA PRO A 42 -10.00 -27.10 -14.20
C PRO A 42 -10.80 -25.80 -14.38
N ILE A 43 -10.48 -24.98 -15.38
CA ILE A 43 -11.10 -23.68 -15.65
C ILE A 43 -12.45 -23.90 -16.33
N ILE A 44 -13.54 -23.34 -15.79
CA ILE A 44 -14.88 -23.45 -16.39
C ILE A 44 -15.24 -22.23 -17.23
N SER A 45 -16.02 -22.42 -18.30
CA SER A 45 -16.50 -21.31 -19.12
C SER A 45 -17.48 -20.43 -18.34
N SER A 46 -17.60 -19.14 -18.72
CA SER A 46 -18.59 -18.24 -18.13
C SER A 46 -20.03 -18.74 -18.33
N SER A 47 -20.31 -19.40 -19.46
CA SER A 47 -21.61 -20.01 -19.73
C SER A 47 -21.92 -21.16 -18.76
N LEU A 48 -20.96 -22.04 -18.49
CA LEU A 48 -21.12 -23.13 -17.54
C LEU A 48 -21.28 -22.59 -16.11
N ALA A 49 -20.46 -21.61 -15.72
CA ALA A 49 -20.53 -20.96 -14.42
C ALA A 49 -21.92 -20.36 -14.13
N ASN A 50 -22.57 -19.78 -15.15
CA ASN A 50 -23.90 -19.15 -15.03
C ASN A 50 -25.07 -20.17 -14.93
N THR A 51 -24.81 -21.48 -14.99
CA THR A 51 -25.87 -22.49 -14.95
C THR A 51 -26.45 -22.59 -13.54
N PRO A 52 -27.75 -22.37 -13.31
CA PRO A 52 -28.34 -22.48 -11.97
C PRO A 52 -28.25 -23.91 -11.42
N CYS A 53 -27.80 -24.09 -10.17
CA CYS A 53 -27.75 -25.41 -9.54
C CYS A 53 -29.13 -26.06 -9.42
N SER A 54 -30.19 -25.26 -9.23
CA SER A 54 -31.58 -25.73 -9.20
C SER A 54 -32.01 -26.40 -10.51
N GLY A 55 -31.51 -25.93 -11.66
CA GLY A 55 -31.78 -26.53 -12.96
C GLY A 55 -31.01 -27.84 -13.22
N LEU A 56 -29.89 -28.04 -12.52
CA LEU A 56 -29.07 -29.26 -12.62
C LEU A 56 -29.60 -30.39 -11.72
N GLY A 57 -30.20 -30.03 -10.59
CA GLY A 57 -30.49 -30.97 -9.51
C GLY A 57 -29.23 -31.53 -8.86
N ILE A 58 -29.40 -32.35 -7.82
CA ILE A 58 -28.27 -32.88 -7.03
C ILE A 58 -27.36 -33.76 -7.88
N GLN A 59 -27.94 -34.63 -8.72
CA GLN A 59 -27.18 -35.53 -9.61
C GLN A 59 -26.42 -34.75 -10.66
N GLY A 60 -27.07 -33.84 -11.40
CA GLY A 60 -26.39 -33.06 -12.44
C GLY A 60 -25.29 -32.17 -11.88
N LEU A 61 -25.46 -31.63 -10.67
CA LEU A 61 -24.42 -30.87 -9.99
C LEU A 61 -23.21 -31.77 -9.64
N LEU A 62 -23.45 -32.96 -9.09
CA LEU A 62 -22.39 -33.92 -8.78
C LEU A 62 -21.63 -34.35 -10.04
N ASP A 63 -22.35 -34.67 -11.10
CA ASP A 63 -21.77 -35.12 -12.37
C ASP A 63 -20.86 -34.03 -12.96
N LEU A 64 -21.31 -32.78 -12.98
CA LEU A 64 -20.49 -31.67 -13.47
C LEU A 64 -19.27 -31.39 -12.60
N LEU A 65 -19.39 -31.49 -11.27
CA LEU A 65 -18.24 -31.35 -10.36
C LEU A 65 -17.23 -32.47 -10.61
N ASN A 66 -17.69 -33.72 -10.72
CA ASN A 66 -16.85 -34.87 -11.03
C ASN A 66 -16.14 -34.73 -12.38
N ILE A 67 -16.85 -34.33 -13.42
CA ILE A 67 -16.26 -34.10 -14.75
C ILE A 67 -15.20 -32.99 -14.69
N THR A 68 -15.54 -31.86 -14.09
CA THR A 68 -14.66 -30.67 -14.04
C THR A 68 -13.41 -30.92 -13.19
N LEU A 69 -13.55 -31.68 -12.11
CA LEU A 69 -12.49 -31.99 -11.16
C LEU A 69 -11.88 -33.38 -11.41
N GLY A 70 -12.22 -34.07 -12.50
CA GLY A 70 -11.70 -35.41 -12.77
C GLY A 70 -11.85 -36.41 -11.61
N SER A 71 -12.95 -36.31 -10.85
CA SER A 71 -13.27 -37.20 -9.73
C SER A 71 -14.42 -38.14 -10.07
N SER A 72 -14.69 -39.11 -9.19
CA SER A 72 -15.74 -40.12 -9.40
C SER A 72 -16.57 -40.35 -8.14
N TYR A 73 -16.88 -39.26 -7.41
CA TYR A 73 -17.68 -39.33 -6.19
C TYR A 73 -19.12 -39.76 -6.49
N THR A 74 -19.68 -40.60 -5.62
CA THR A 74 -21.08 -41.04 -5.66
C THR A 74 -21.86 -40.48 -4.48
N PHE A 75 -23.17 -40.66 -4.44
CA PHE A 75 -23.99 -40.28 -3.28
C PHE A 75 -23.69 -41.07 -2.00
N ASP A 76 -22.96 -42.18 -2.10
CA ASP A 76 -22.46 -42.91 -0.94
C ASP A 76 -21.32 -42.16 -0.24
N THR A 77 -20.77 -41.11 -0.88
CA THR A 77 -19.80 -40.22 -0.26
C THR A 77 -20.46 -39.45 0.89
N PRO A 78 -19.98 -39.59 2.14
CA PRO A 78 -20.59 -38.94 3.29
C PRO A 78 -20.70 -37.43 3.12
N SER A 79 -21.80 -36.84 3.62
CA SER A 79 -22.06 -35.38 3.63
C SER A 79 -22.22 -34.70 2.26
N LEU A 80 -21.88 -35.37 1.15
CA LEU A 80 -21.92 -34.79 -0.19
C LEU A 80 -23.34 -34.39 -0.61
N SER A 81 -24.32 -35.26 -0.42
CA SER A 81 -25.72 -34.95 -0.74
C SER A 81 -26.22 -33.71 0.02
N PHE A 82 -25.81 -33.52 1.27
CA PHE A 82 -26.20 -32.35 2.05
C PHE A 82 -25.59 -31.06 1.46
N VAL A 83 -24.29 -31.07 1.17
CA VAL A 83 -23.58 -29.90 0.62
C VAL A 83 -24.14 -29.49 -0.74
N LEU A 84 -24.45 -30.47 -1.60
CA LEU A 84 -25.07 -30.22 -2.90
C LEU A 84 -26.51 -29.69 -2.76
N LYS A 85 -27.27 -30.20 -1.79
CA LYS A 85 -28.61 -29.66 -1.46
C LYS A 85 -28.54 -28.23 -0.93
N ASP A 86 -27.56 -27.91 -0.10
CA ASP A 86 -27.34 -26.55 0.42
C ASP A 86 -27.06 -25.59 -0.74
N CYS A 87 -26.19 -25.94 -1.69
CA CYS A 87 -25.93 -25.11 -2.87
C CYS A 87 -27.21 -24.80 -3.67
N ILE A 88 -28.11 -25.77 -3.82
CA ILE A 88 -29.40 -25.58 -4.49
C ILE A 88 -30.32 -24.69 -3.65
N THR A 89 -30.37 -24.92 -2.33
CA THR A 89 -31.22 -24.17 -1.39
C THR A 89 -30.82 -22.69 -1.31
N GLN A 90 -29.52 -22.42 -1.36
CA GLN A 90 -28.96 -21.06 -1.42
C GLN A 90 -29.09 -20.41 -2.80
N ASN A 91 -29.72 -21.09 -3.77
CA ASN A 91 -29.90 -20.62 -5.14
C ASN A 91 -28.58 -20.26 -5.84
N TYR A 92 -27.53 -21.03 -5.59
CA TYR A 92 -26.25 -20.85 -6.26
C TYR A 92 -26.32 -21.23 -7.73
N ASP A 93 -25.49 -20.57 -8.52
CA ASP A 93 -25.07 -21.06 -9.83
C ASP A 93 -23.90 -22.03 -9.71
N PHE A 94 -23.63 -22.77 -10.79
CA PHE A 94 -22.58 -23.77 -10.83
C PHE A 94 -21.21 -23.17 -10.54
N GLY A 95 -20.93 -21.95 -11.03
CA GLY A 95 -19.67 -21.26 -10.72
C GLY A 95 -19.47 -21.05 -9.23
N THR A 96 -20.52 -20.65 -8.51
CA THR A 96 -20.46 -20.36 -7.08
C THR A 96 -20.28 -21.63 -6.28
N ALA A 97 -21.04 -22.67 -6.61
CA ALA A 97 -20.89 -23.99 -6.02
C ALA A 97 -19.48 -24.54 -6.28
N TYR A 98 -19.03 -24.53 -7.54
CA TYR A 98 -17.70 -24.96 -7.94
C TYR A 98 -16.59 -24.22 -7.19
N GLY A 99 -16.60 -22.88 -7.20
CA GLY A 99 -15.57 -22.07 -6.54
C GLY A 99 -15.52 -22.25 -5.02
N ARG A 100 -16.66 -22.44 -4.36
CA ARG A 100 -16.71 -22.71 -2.91
C ARG A 100 -16.22 -24.10 -2.53
N LEU A 101 -16.57 -25.11 -3.33
CA LEU A 101 -16.31 -26.52 -3.01
C LEU A 101 -14.92 -26.98 -3.45
N ARG A 102 -14.39 -26.40 -4.53
CA ARG A 102 -13.15 -26.83 -5.19
C ARG A 102 -11.95 -26.96 -4.25
N SER A 103 -11.77 -26.03 -3.32
CA SER A 103 -10.61 -26.06 -2.42
C SER A 103 -10.68 -27.17 -1.36
N ALA A 104 -11.87 -27.67 -1.05
CA ALA A 104 -12.09 -28.79 -0.13
C ALA A 104 -12.30 -30.12 -0.87
N TRP A 105 -12.42 -30.09 -2.21
CA TRP A 105 -12.79 -31.23 -3.05
C TRP A 105 -11.70 -32.31 -3.22
N TYR A 106 -10.54 -32.23 -2.56
CA TYR A 106 -9.61 -33.38 -2.52
C TYR A 106 -9.14 -33.69 -1.11
N ASN A 107 -9.75 -33.07 -0.10
CA ASN A 107 -9.32 -33.29 1.27
C ASN A 107 -9.67 -34.73 1.68
N GLN A 108 -8.65 -35.52 2.04
CA GLN A 108 -8.75 -36.98 2.22
C GLN A 108 -9.71 -37.40 3.37
N HIS A 109 -10.18 -36.44 4.18
CA HIS A 109 -11.14 -36.65 5.27
C HIS A 109 -12.55 -36.18 4.87
N TRP A 110 -13.12 -36.86 3.88
CA TRP A 110 -14.41 -36.58 3.22
C TRP A 110 -15.65 -36.57 4.12
N SER A 111 -15.61 -37.20 5.29
CA SER A 111 -16.71 -37.15 6.27
C SER A 111 -16.96 -35.74 6.82
N VAL A 112 -16.06 -34.79 6.56
CA VAL A 112 -15.98 -33.49 7.24
C VAL A 112 -16.05 -32.33 6.23
N LEU A 113 -16.26 -32.52 4.91
CA LEU A 113 -16.23 -31.39 3.94
C LEU A 113 -17.15 -30.23 4.36
N GLN A 114 -18.39 -30.56 4.74
CA GLN A 114 -19.33 -29.58 5.27
C GLN A 114 -18.85 -28.92 6.55
N MET A 115 -18.33 -29.71 7.49
CA MET A 115 -17.78 -29.23 8.76
C MET A 115 -16.55 -28.34 8.53
N GLU A 116 -15.68 -28.67 7.59
CA GLU A 116 -14.50 -27.88 7.24
C GLU A 116 -14.89 -26.52 6.67
N LEU A 117 -15.85 -26.48 5.73
CA LEU A 117 -16.36 -25.21 5.19
C LEU A 117 -17.02 -24.37 6.30
N TRP A 118 -17.84 -24.98 7.14
CA TRP A 118 -18.45 -24.31 8.30
C TRP A 118 -17.42 -23.81 9.31
N GLU A 119 -16.39 -24.59 9.62
CA GLU A 119 -15.32 -24.17 10.52
C GLU A 119 -14.54 -23.00 9.95
N ARG A 120 -14.21 -23.03 8.64
CA ARG A 120 -13.50 -21.93 7.96
C ARG A 120 -14.35 -20.66 7.96
N GLU A 121 -15.64 -20.77 7.64
CA GLU A 121 -16.58 -19.65 7.68
C GLU A 121 -16.73 -19.09 9.10
N ALA A 122 -16.97 -19.95 10.10
CA ALA A 122 -17.10 -19.54 11.49
C ALA A 122 -15.83 -18.86 12.02
N LYS A 123 -14.64 -19.36 11.63
CA LYS A 123 -13.35 -18.74 11.95
C LYS A 123 -13.22 -17.36 11.31
N ASP A 124 -13.58 -17.18 10.03
CA ASP A 124 -13.54 -15.86 9.38
C ASP A 124 -14.53 -14.88 10.02
N VAL A 125 -15.77 -15.30 10.28
CA VAL A 125 -16.78 -14.49 10.97
C VAL A 125 -16.30 -14.06 12.36
N ASN A 126 -15.78 -14.99 13.15
CA ASN A 126 -15.25 -14.68 14.48
C ASN A 126 -14.03 -13.77 14.41
N TRP A 127 -13.12 -14.00 13.45
CA TRP A 127 -11.94 -13.18 13.26
C TRP A 127 -12.31 -11.74 12.90
N ARG A 128 -13.22 -11.53 11.95
CA ARG A 128 -13.70 -10.18 11.58
C ARG A 128 -14.43 -9.48 12.71
N ARG A 129 -15.25 -10.22 13.48
CA ARG A 129 -15.95 -9.66 14.66
C ARG A 129 -14.97 -9.16 15.72
N ASN A 130 -13.87 -9.88 15.92
CA ASN A 130 -12.84 -9.53 16.91
C ASN A 130 -11.73 -8.63 16.34
N ALA A 131 -11.80 -8.26 15.05
CA ALA A 131 -10.81 -7.40 14.42
C ALA A 131 -10.95 -5.93 14.81
N LEU A 132 -12.11 -5.53 15.33
CA LEU A 132 -12.42 -4.16 15.74
C LEU A 132 -12.49 -4.06 17.28
N ASP A 133 -11.67 -3.18 17.84
CA ASP A 133 -11.74 -2.73 19.24
C ASP A 133 -12.10 -1.24 19.23
N GLY A 134 -13.39 -0.94 19.39
CA GLY A 134 -13.93 0.40 19.17
C GLY A 134 -13.69 0.88 17.73
N SER A 135 -12.94 1.97 17.56
CA SER A 135 -12.57 2.53 16.26
C SER A 135 -11.18 2.07 15.78
N ARG A 136 -10.64 0.98 16.33
CA ARG A 136 -9.29 0.49 16.05
C ARG A 136 -9.35 -0.92 15.47
N ILE A 137 -8.64 -1.13 14.36
CA ILE A 137 -8.43 -2.46 13.77
C ILE A 137 -7.17 -3.05 14.39
N VAL A 138 -7.34 -4.06 15.24
CA VAL A 138 -6.23 -4.63 16.03
C VAL A 138 -5.30 -5.51 15.20
N ASP A 139 -5.80 -6.08 14.10
CA ASP A 139 -5.03 -6.88 13.16
C ASP A 139 -4.94 -6.18 11.80
N SER A 140 -3.81 -5.55 11.51
CA SER A 140 -3.56 -4.91 10.22
C SER A 140 -3.44 -5.89 9.05
N ARG A 141 -3.37 -7.21 9.27
CA ARG A 141 -3.11 -8.21 8.23
C ARG A 141 -4.35 -9.02 7.84
N MET A 142 -5.53 -8.45 8.08
CA MET A 142 -6.81 -9.01 7.66
C MET A 142 -6.76 -9.48 6.22
N LYS A 143 -7.34 -10.66 5.98
CA LYS A 143 -7.54 -11.17 4.62
C LYS A 143 -8.76 -10.50 4.00
N PRO A 144 -8.76 -10.35 2.65
CA PRO A 144 -9.93 -9.79 1.98
C PRO A 144 -11.17 -10.60 2.32
N ARG A 145 -12.34 -9.97 2.37
CA ARG A 145 -13.61 -10.68 2.62
C ARG A 145 -13.95 -11.62 1.47
N ARG A 146 -13.65 -11.19 0.24
CA ARG A 146 -13.98 -11.90 -0.99
C ARG A 146 -12.80 -11.85 -1.96
N VAL A 147 -12.73 -12.84 -2.83
CA VAL A 147 -11.75 -12.93 -3.92
C VAL A 147 -12.44 -13.36 -5.20
N TRP A 148 -11.94 -12.89 -6.33
CA TRP A 148 -12.39 -13.35 -7.63
C TRP A 148 -11.64 -14.65 -7.98
N ASP A 149 -12.34 -15.77 -7.89
CA ASP A 149 -11.85 -17.05 -8.38
C ASP A 149 -12.00 -17.08 -9.91
N LEU A 150 -10.86 -17.00 -10.59
CA LEU A 150 -10.79 -16.94 -12.05
C LEU A 150 -11.12 -18.30 -12.68
N TYR A 151 -11.03 -19.41 -11.95
CA TYR A 151 -11.42 -20.71 -12.50
C TYR A 151 -12.93 -20.84 -12.56
N SER A 152 -13.63 -20.41 -11.51
CA SER A 152 -15.11 -20.40 -11.45
C SER A 152 -15.77 -19.19 -12.11
N ASN A 153 -15.01 -18.13 -12.37
CA ASN A 153 -15.51 -16.80 -12.73
C ASN A 153 -16.51 -16.23 -11.71
N ARG A 154 -16.24 -16.42 -10.42
CA ARG A 154 -17.08 -15.92 -9.32
C ARG A 154 -16.26 -15.26 -8.24
N VAL A 155 -16.85 -14.23 -7.65
CA VAL A 155 -16.41 -13.67 -6.40
C VAL A 155 -16.91 -14.58 -5.29
N VAL A 156 -15.99 -15.22 -4.60
CA VAL A 156 -16.26 -16.17 -3.50
C VAL A 156 -15.68 -15.62 -2.19
N PRO A 157 -16.20 -16.04 -1.02
CA PRO A 157 -15.60 -15.68 0.25
C PRO A 157 -14.14 -16.15 0.33
N TYR A 158 -13.25 -15.34 0.91
CA TYR A 158 -11.83 -15.71 0.99
C TYR A 158 -11.60 -17.02 1.78
N TRP A 159 -12.43 -17.30 2.79
CA TRP A 159 -12.33 -18.53 3.58
C TRP A 159 -12.53 -19.82 2.75
N SER A 160 -13.14 -19.72 1.56
CA SER A 160 -13.24 -20.85 0.62
C SER A 160 -12.02 -20.97 -0.30
N SER A 161 -11.06 -20.06 -0.22
CA SER A 161 -9.77 -20.11 -0.93
C SER A 161 -8.64 -20.53 0.00
N LEU A 162 -7.70 -21.31 -0.53
CA LEU A 162 -6.46 -21.72 0.17
C LEU A 162 -5.24 -20.89 -0.25
N LYS A 163 -5.39 -19.98 -1.23
CA LYS A 163 -4.28 -19.23 -1.82
C LYS A 163 -4.50 -17.73 -1.67
N ARG A 164 -3.40 -17.01 -1.50
CA ARG A 164 -3.43 -15.55 -1.55
C ARG A 164 -3.79 -15.09 -2.97
N PRO A 165 -4.74 -14.14 -3.13
CA PRO A 165 -5.08 -13.63 -4.43
C PRO A 165 -3.97 -12.76 -5.02
N ARG A 166 -3.92 -12.69 -6.35
CA ARG A 166 -3.15 -11.70 -7.10
C ARG A 166 -3.97 -10.39 -7.15
N PRO A 167 -3.52 -9.32 -6.50
CA PRO A 167 -4.26 -8.06 -6.57
C PRO A 167 -4.08 -7.38 -7.93
N ILE A 168 -5.12 -6.70 -8.36
CA ILE A 168 -5.16 -5.88 -9.56
C ILE A 168 -5.28 -4.42 -9.10
N SER A 169 -4.35 -3.57 -9.51
CA SER A 169 -4.46 -2.12 -9.39
C SER A 169 -4.77 -1.53 -10.78
N HIS A 170 -5.55 -0.46 -10.85
CA HIS A 170 -5.94 0.11 -12.14
C HIS A 170 -6.11 1.62 -12.05
N ALA A 171 -6.00 2.34 -13.16
CA ALA A 171 -6.34 3.75 -13.21
C ALA A 171 -7.87 3.95 -13.11
N TRP A 172 -8.27 5.17 -12.79
CA TRP A 172 -9.67 5.56 -12.96
C TRP A 172 -9.91 5.97 -14.40
N VAL A 173 -11.19 6.07 -14.74
CA VAL A 173 -11.67 6.76 -15.93
C VAL A 173 -12.71 7.76 -15.50
N SER A 174 -12.90 8.79 -16.32
CA SER A 174 -13.94 9.80 -16.08
C SER A 174 -15.32 9.15 -15.94
N GLU A 175 -16.25 9.81 -15.24
CA GLU A 175 -17.62 9.30 -15.10
C GLU A 175 -18.31 9.12 -16.47
N VAL A 176 -17.99 9.98 -17.44
CA VAL A 176 -18.53 9.87 -18.81
C VAL A 176 -17.97 8.67 -19.56
N ASP A 177 -16.80 8.16 -19.17
CA ASP A 177 -16.16 6.98 -19.75
C ASP A 177 -16.33 5.72 -18.91
N ARG A 178 -17.13 5.80 -17.84
CA ARG A 178 -17.45 4.70 -16.92
C ARG A 178 -18.85 4.14 -17.21
N VAL A 179 -19.02 2.86 -16.93
CA VAL A 179 -20.33 2.19 -16.91
C VAL A 179 -20.40 1.27 -15.70
N ASP A 180 -21.56 1.25 -15.06
CA ASP A 180 -21.87 0.41 -13.91
C ASP A 180 -22.56 -0.87 -14.40
N VAL A 181 -21.87 -2.01 -14.30
CA VAL A 181 -22.34 -3.29 -14.86
C VAL A 181 -22.81 -4.22 -13.75
N LEU A 182 -24.07 -4.67 -13.82
CA LEU A 182 -24.53 -5.81 -13.04
C LEU A 182 -24.03 -7.10 -13.68
N THR A 183 -23.34 -7.93 -12.91
CA THR A 183 -22.69 -9.13 -13.43
C THR A 183 -22.90 -10.34 -12.53
N PRO A 184 -23.12 -11.55 -13.08
CA PRO A 184 -23.13 -12.78 -12.29
C PRO A 184 -21.81 -13.04 -11.53
N ILE A 185 -20.71 -12.41 -11.94
CA ILE A 185 -19.40 -12.60 -11.31
C ILE A 185 -19.44 -12.28 -9.82
N ASN A 186 -20.12 -11.21 -9.39
CA ASN A 186 -20.34 -10.89 -7.98
C ASN A 186 -21.76 -11.23 -7.49
N GLY A 187 -22.41 -12.20 -8.16
CA GLY A 187 -23.78 -12.59 -7.83
C GLY A 187 -24.83 -11.52 -8.12
N CYS A 188 -24.52 -10.53 -8.96
CA CYS A 188 -25.34 -9.33 -9.18
C CYS A 188 -25.65 -8.55 -7.89
N GLU A 189 -24.85 -8.70 -6.82
CA GLU A 189 -25.12 -8.07 -5.54
C GLU A 189 -24.92 -6.54 -5.59
N TRP A 190 -23.98 -6.04 -6.39
CA TRP A 190 -23.76 -4.61 -6.60
C TRP A 190 -23.29 -4.32 -8.03
N PRO A 191 -23.54 -3.11 -8.55
CA PRO A 191 -22.97 -2.69 -9.82
C PRO A 191 -21.44 -2.60 -9.75
N VAL A 192 -20.78 -3.02 -10.83
CA VAL A 192 -19.31 -2.99 -10.96
C VAL A 192 -18.92 -1.85 -11.88
N PRO A 193 -18.29 -0.77 -11.36
CA PRO A 193 -17.84 0.35 -12.17
C PRO A 193 -16.62 -0.07 -13.01
N ILE A 194 -16.76 -0.07 -14.33
CA ILE A 194 -15.67 -0.37 -15.27
C ILE A 194 -15.64 0.65 -16.43
N PRO A 195 -14.51 0.79 -17.14
CA PRO A 195 -14.49 1.63 -18.33
C PRO A 195 -15.44 1.15 -19.43
N LYS A 196 -16.04 2.07 -20.17
CA LYS A 196 -16.83 1.76 -21.36
C LYS A 196 -15.99 0.94 -22.34
N GLY A 197 -16.56 -0.16 -22.82
CA GLY A 197 -15.89 -1.11 -23.71
C GLY A 197 -14.97 -2.11 -23.01
N ALA A 198 -14.70 -1.97 -21.71
CA ALA A 198 -13.99 -3.00 -20.95
C ALA A 198 -14.85 -4.26 -20.80
N ASN A 199 -14.20 -5.41 -20.74
CA ASN A 199 -14.86 -6.70 -20.59
C ASN A 199 -14.15 -7.52 -19.50
N LEU A 200 -14.90 -7.87 -18.44
CA LEU A 200 -14.39 -8.66 -17.32
C LEU A 200 -13.91 -10.06 -17.75
N ASP A 201 -14.51 -10.67 -18.77
CA ASP A 201 -14.02 -11.95 -19.30
C ASP A 201 -12.67 -11.81 -20.01
N LEU A 202 -12.38 -10.68 -20.66
CA LEU A 202 -11.06 -10.43 -21.25
C LEU A 202 -9.99 -10.20 -20.18
N ILE A 203 -10.33 -9.46 -19.12
CA ILE A 203 -9.46 -9.29 -17.94
C ILE A 203 -9.19 -10.66 -17.30
N ARG A 204 -10.22 -11.49 -17.15
CA ARG A 204 -10.08 -12.86 -16.64
C ARG A 204 -9.10 -13.68 -17.49
N ILE A 205 -9.25 -13.66 -18.81
CA ILE A 205 -8.35 -14.38 -19.73
C ILE A 205 -6.91 -13.89 -19.58
N GLU A 206 -6.70 -12.57 -19.49
CA GLU A 206 -5.38 -11.99 -19.28
C GLU A 206 -4.75 -12.46 -17.96
N MET A 207 -5.53 -12.49 -16.87
CA MET A 207 -5.04 -13.00 -15.58
C MET A 207 -4.75 -14.51 -15.62
N LEU A 208 -5.59 -15.31 -16.29
CA LEU A 208 -5.38 -16.76 -16.45
C LEU A 208 -4.10 -17.04 -17.27
N ASN A 209 -3.81 -16.24 -18.30
CA ASN A 209 -2.56 -16.34 -19.07
C ASN A 209 -1.32 -16.01 -18.23
N LEU A 210 -1.47 -15.25 -17.13
CA LEU A 210 -0.42 -15.02 -16.14
C LEU A 210 -0.33 -16.13 -15.08
N GLY A 211 -1.10 -17.22 -15.22
CA GLY A 211 -1.16 -18.34 -14.27
C GLY A 211 -1.85 -17.99 -12.96
N VAL A 212 -2.76 -17.01 -12.96
CA VAL A 212 -3.47 -16.57 -11.77
C VAL A 212 -4.74 -17.41 -11.58
N GLU A 213 -4.91 -17.95 -10.38
CA GLU A 213 -6.11 -18.69 -9.99
C GLU A 213 -7.13 -17.80 -9.25
N TYR A 214 -6.65 -17.03 -8.26
CA TYR A 214 -7.47 -16.07 -7.52
C TYR A 214 -6.93 -14.67 -7.75
N ALA A 215 -7.80 -13.73 -8.09
CA ALA A 215 -7.51 -12.32 -8.16
C ALA A 215 -8.24 -11.55 -7.06
N TRP A 216 -7.73 -10.37 -6.73
CA TRP A 216 -8.46 -9.38 -5.95
C TRP A 216 -8.58 -8.11 -6.77
N LEU A 217 -9.82 -7.72 -7.05
CA LEU A 217 -10.17 -6.52 -7.78
C LEU A 217 -11.19 -5.78 -6.92
N ASP A 218 -10.84 -4.58 -6.45
CA ASP A 218 -11.63 -3.75 -5.53
C ASP A 218 -13.10 -3.61 -5.97
N VAL A 219 -13.34 -3.27 -7.24
CA VAL A 219 -14.69 -3.07 -7.80
C VAL A 219 -15.53 -4.35 -7.82
N LEU A 220 -14.91 -5.53 -7.78
CA LEU A 220 -15.58 -6.84 -7.69
C LEU A 220 -15.66 -7.38 -6.27
N CYS A 221 -14.64 -7.17 -5.44
CA CYS A 221 -14.47 -7.85 -4.16
C CYS A 221 -14.99 -7.02 -2.98
N LEU A 222 -15.02 -5.69 -3.11
CA LEU A 222 -15.66 -4.78 -2.15
C LEU A 222 -17.06 -4.45 -2.62
N ARG A 223 -18.00 -4.40 -1.66
CA ARG A 223 -19.37 -3.97 -1.92
C ARG A 223 -19.37 -2.53 -2.42
N GLN A 224 -19.90 -2.30 -3.62
CA GLN A 224 -20.01 -0.98 -4.24
C GLN A 224 -21.37 -0.34 -3.95
N ARG A 225 -21.47 0.98 -4.17
CA ARG A 225 -22.70 1.74 -3.97
C ARG A 225 -23.81 1.30 -4.93
N GLY A 226 -25.05 1.23 -4.45
CA GLY A 226 -26.25 1.09 -5.28
C GLY A 226 -26.66 -0.36 -5.56
N GLY A 227 -26.12 -1.31 -4.80
CA GLY A 227 -26.45 -2.73 -4.87
C GLY A 227 -27.54 -3.18 -3.90
N ALA A 228 -27.86 -4.47 -3.99
CA ALA A 228 -28.56 -5.16 -2.91
C ALA A 228 -27.70 -5.13 -1.64
N ARG A 229 -28.37 -5.04 -0.50
CA ARG A 229 -27.75 -4.98 0.83
C ARG A 229 -26.77 -3.82 1.01
N GLU A 230 -27.09 -2.65 0.46
CA GLU A 230 -26.36 -1.39 0.68
C GLU A 230 -26.22 -1.07 2.18
N ASP A 231 -27.14 -1.54 3.03
CA ASP A 231 -27.07 -1.47 4.50
C ASP A 231 -25.76 -2.02 5.07
N LEU A 232 -25.19 -3.04 4.44
CA LEU A 232 -23.95 -3.68 4.90
C LEU A 232 -22.69 -2.94 4.45
N ARG A 233 -22.77 -2.03 3.47
CA ARG A 233 -21.58 -1.43 2.86
C ARG A 233 -20.74 -0.68 3.89
N VAL A 234 -21.37 0.13 4.73
CA VAL A 234 -20.68 0.93 5.75
C VAL A 234 -19.99 0.02 6.78
N GLU A 235 -20.66 -1.03 7.23
CA GLU A 235 -20.10 -2.01 8.17
C GLU A 235 -18.92 -2.77 7.55
N GLU A 236 -19.06 -3.26 6.32
CA GLU A 236 -17.97 -3.93 5.60
C GLU A 236 -16.78 -2.98 5.38
N TRP A 237 -17.03 -1.74 4.94
CA TRP A 237 -15.99 -0.75 4.64
C TRP A 237 -15.23 -0.27 5.87
N THR A 238 -15.87 -0.25 7.04
CA THR A 238 -15.23 0.10 8.31
C THR A 238 -13.96 -0.74 8.56
N LEU A 239 -13.98 -2.00 8.12
CA LEU A 239 -12.87 -2.95 8.26
C LEU A 239 -12.11 -3.19 6.95
N ASP A 240 -12.82 -3.40 5.84
CA ASP A 240 -12.23 -3.95 4.62
C ASP A 240 -11.44 -2.89 3.81
N VAL A 241 -11.90 -1.62 3.79
CA VAL A 241 -11.22 -0.52 3.09
C VAL A 241 -9.85 -0.18 3.72
N PRO A 242 -9.76 0.07 5.04
CA PRO A 242 -8.49 0.38 5.67
C PRO A 242 -7.50 -0.79 5.68
N THR A 243 -7.93 -2.03 5.40
CA THR A 243 -7.06 -3.22 5.33
C THR A 243 -6.62 -3.60 3.91
N ILE A 244 -7.02 -2.85 2.87
CA ILE A 244 -6.67 -3.13 1.46
C ILE A 244 -5.16 -3.29 1.26
N GLY A 245 -4.34 -2.46 1.90
CA GLY A 245 -2.88 -2.52 1.73
C GLY A 245 -2.27 -3.88 2.10
N ALA A 246 -2.90 -4.68 2.99
CA ALA A 246 -2.44 -6.03 3.33
C ALA A 246 -2.49 -7.00 2.15
N ILE A 247 -3.37 -6.72 1.18
CA ILE A 247 -3.57 -7.51 -0.03
C ILE A 247 -2.43 -7.24 -1.02
N TYR A 248 -2.01 -5.97 -1.12
CA TYR A 248 -0.92 -5.53 -2.01
C TYR A 248 0.47 -5.68 -1.37
N TYR A 249 0.55 -5.83 -0.04
CA TYR A 249 1.81 -5.94 0.66
C TYR A 249 2.60 -7.19 0.26
N ALA A 250 3.86 -6.98 -0.14
CA ALA A 250 4.83 -8.03 -0.48
C ALA A 250 4.31 -9.08 -1.50
N THR A 251 3.47 -8.65 -2.45
CA THR A 251 3.00 -9.49 -3.56
C THR A 251 3.33 -8.87 -4.91
N ARG A 252 3.27 -9.68 -5.96
CA ARG A 252 3.28 -9.21 -7.34
C ARG A 252 1.89 -8.66 -7.68
N VAL A 253 1.81 -7.44 -8.21
CA VAL A 253 0.57 -6.72 -8.53
C VAL A 253 0.44 -6.62 -10.04
N VAL A 254 -0.79 -6.76 -10.55
CA VAL A 254 -1.08 -6.50 -11.97
C VAL A 254 -1.67 -5.10 -12.11
N CYS A 255 -1.07 -4.26 -12.95
CA CYS A 255 -1.38 -2.84 -13.04
C CYS A 255 -1.94 -2.45 -14.41
N TYR A 256 -3.20 -2.01 -14.46
CA TYR A 256 -3.79 -1.37 -15.63
C TYR A 256 -3.62 0.15 -15.57
N LEU A 257 -2.53 0.68 -16.12
CA LEU A 257 -2.17 2.09 -15.96
C LEU A 257 -3.04 3.07 -16.78
N SER A 258 -3.71 2.60 -17.82
CA SER A 258 -4.62 3.41 -18.68
C SER A 258 -6.10 3.18 -18.39
N GLY A 259 -6.42 2.44 -17.32
CA GLY A 259 -7.78 2.08 -16.91
C GLY A 259 -8.05 0.58 -17.05
N LEU A 260 -8.87 0.05 -16.15
CA LEU A 260 -9.14 -1.39 -16.04
C LEU A 260 -9.58 -2.02 -17.37
N GLY A 261 -8.85 -3.04 -17.84
CA GLY A 261 -9.15 -3.76 -19.07
C GLY A 261 -8.87 -2.98 -20.37
N ARG A 262 -8.25 -1.79 -20.29
CA ARG A 262 -7.83 -1.02 -21.48
C ARG A 262 -6.39 -1.37 -21.89
N PRO A 263 -6.07 -1.31 -23.19
CA PRO A 263 -4.68 -1.35 -23.64
C PRO A 263 -3.87 -0.21 -23.03
N LEU A 264 -2.60 -0.49 -22.73
CA LEU A 264 -1.65 0.50 -22.26
C LEU A 264 -1.37 1.50 -23.38
N SER A 265 -1.80 2.73 -23.18
CA SER A 265 -1.62 3.85 -24.10
C SER A 265 -1.56 5.16 -23.31
N PHE A 266 -0.81 6.13 -23.84
CA PHE A 266 -0.69 7.46 -23.27
C PHE A 266 -0.66 8.50 -24.39
N GLU A 267 -1.57 9.46 -24.30
CA GLU A 267 -1.53 10.70 -25.07
C GLU A 267 -0.93 11.84 -24.24
N ALA A 268 -0.65 12.96 -24.89
CA ALA A 268 -0.15 14.15 -24.21
C ALA A 268 -1.18 14.63 -23.17
N GLY A 269 -0.76 14.79 -21.91
CA GLY A 269 -1.61 15.21 -20.79
C GLY A 269 -2.26 14.08 -20.00
N ASP A 270 -2.21 12.82 -20.46
CA ASP A 270 -2.79 11.69 -19.71
C ASP A 270 -2.12 11.47 -18.36
N LEU A 271 -0.80 11.70 -18.29
CA LEU A 271 -0.04 11.56 -17.05
C LEU A 271 -0.40 12.63 -16.01
N ASP A 272 -0.82 13.80 -16.49
CA ASP A 272 -1.28 14.92 -15.66
C ASP A 272 -2.76 14.84 -15.33
N SER A 273 -3.49 13.87 -15.89
CA SER A 273 -4.91 13.68 -15.61
C SER A 273 -5.15 13.22 -14.18
N ASP A 274 -6.19 13.76 -13.54
CA ASP A 274 -6.59 13.35 -12.18
C ASP A 274 -6.98 11.86 -12.10
N TRP A 275 -7.27 11.24 -13.25
CA TRP A 275 -7.62 9.82 -13.38
C TRP A 275 -6.41 8.90 -13.52
N CYS A 276 -5.22 9.48 -13.77
CA CYS A 276 -3.98 8.76 -13.99
C CYS A 276 -3.61 7.89 -12.77
N TRP A 277 -3.14 6.67 -13.02
CA TRP A 277 -2.72 5.75 -11.96
C TRP A 277 -1.67 6.36 -11.02
N PHE A 278 -0.73 7.14 -11.55
CA PHE A 278 0.32 7.81 -10.77
C PHE A 278 -0.17 8.98 -9.92
N ARG A 279 -1.42 9.42 -10.09
CA ARG A 279 -2.01 10.52 -9.32
C ARG A 279 -3.02 10.04 -8.29
N ARG A 280 -3.41 8.77 -8.27
CA ARG A 280 -4.37 8.25 -7.28
C ARG A 280 -3.74 8.12 -5.87
N ALA A 281 -4.51 8.45 -4.84
CA ALA A 281 -4.09 8.31 -3.45
C ALA A 281 -3.89 6.84 -3.06
N TRP A 282 -4.86 5.98 -3.39
CA TRP A 282 -4.79 4.56 -3.06
C TRP A 282 -3.61 3.83 -3.72
N THR A 283 -3.14 4.29 -4.89
CA THR A 283 -2.01 3.65 -5.57
C THR A 283 -0.68 3.82 -4.85
N VAL A 284 -0.61 4.65 -3.80
CA VAL A 284 0.56 4.72 -2.89
C VAL A 284 0.77 3.40 -2.14
N GLN A 285 -0.30 2.66 -1.83
CA GLN A 285 -0.20 1.35 -1.17
C GLN A 285 -0.45 0.17 -2.12
N GLU A 286 -0.93 0.40 -3.34
CA GLU A 286 -1.25 -0.65 -4.33
C GLU A 286 -0.07 -1.02 -5.26
N VAL A 287 1.17 -0.78 -4.85
CA VAL A 287 2.35 -0.96 -5.71
C VAL A 287 3.00 -2.34 -5.64
N GLY A 288 2.79 -3.05 -4.52
CA GLY A 288 3.43 -4.34 -4.21
C GLY A 288 4.95 -4.38 -4.29
N TRP A 289 5.49 -5.59 -4.25
CA TRP A 289 6.94 -5.83 -4.40
C TRP A 289 7.36 -5.91 -5.86
N GLU A 290 6.52 -6.49 -6.71
CA GLU A 290 6.74 -6.63 -8.15
C GLU A 290 5.49 -6.17 -8.90
N ARG A 291 5.65 -5.64 -10.12
CA ARG A 291 4.55 -5.20 -10.97
C ARG A 291 4.60 -5.87 -12.33
N VAL A 292 3.43 -6.30 -12.78
CA VAL A 292 3.15 -6.69 -14.16
C VAL A 292 2.27 -5.60 -14.74
N ILE A 293 2.70 -4.99 -15.85
CA ILE A 293 1.87 -4.01 -16.55
C ILE A 293 0.89 -4.77 -17.44
N ALA A 294 -0.39 -4.55 -17.21
CA ALA A 294 -1.47 -5.17 -17.98
C ALA A 294 -1.94 -4.27 -19.12
N GLY A 295 -2.62 -4.87 -20.09
CA GLY A 295 -2.95 -4.22 -21.35
C GLY A 295 -1.73 -3.93 -22.23
N ASP A 296 -0.57 -4.52 -21.92
CA ASP A 296 0.63 -4.38 -22.72
C ASP A 296 0.42 -5.03 -24.10
N THR A 297 0.85 -4.33 -25.15
CA THR A 297 0.68 -4.76 -26.54
C THR A 297 2.03 -4.70 -27.24
N PRO A 298 2.33 -5.53 -28.27
CA PRO A 298 3.65 -5.57 -28.89
C PRO A 298 4.18 -4.21 -29.40
N ASP A 299 3.28 -3.32 -29.80
CA ASP A 299 3.59 -1.97 -30.29
C ASP A 299 3.40 -0.90 -29.19
N GLY A 300 3.20 -1.32 -27.94
CA GLY A 300 2.87 -0.48 -26.81
C GLY A 300 4.07 0.20 -26.14
N PRO A 301 3.81 1.12 -25.18
CA PRO A 301 4.83 1.94 -24.51
C PRO A 301 5.98 1.16 -23.85
N MET A 302 5.74 -0.08 -23.44
CA MET A 302 6.74 -0.93 -22.77
C MET A 302 7.82 -1.46 -23.71
N HIS A 303 7.55 -1.54 -25.02
CA HIS A 303 8.47 -2.10 -26.01
C HIS A 303 9.25 -1.02 -26.78
N SER A 304 8.94 0.25 -26.56
CA SER A 304 9.67 1.36 -27.15
C SER A 304 11.10 1.42 -26.64
N LYS A 305 12.04 1.82 -27.52
CA LYS A 305 13.46 1.99 -27.16
C LYS A 305 13.79 3.46 -26.96
N PRO A 306 14.66 3.80 -25.98
CA PRO A 306 15.19 5.14 -25.87
C PRO A 306 15.93 5.56 -27.15
N ILE A 307 15.81 6.83 -27.52
CA ILE A 307 16.51 7.42 -28.67
C ILE A 307 17.93 7.86 -28.34
N ASP A 308 18.26 8.00 -27.05
CA ASP A 308 19.58 8.38 -26.57
C ASP A 308 19.97 7.69 -25.25
N ARG A 309 21.18 7.99 -24.77
CA ARG A 309 21.69 7.47 -23.48
C ARG A 309 21.09 8.16 -22.26
N ALA A 310 20.46 9.32 -22.43
CA ALA A 310 19.80 10.03 -21.34
C ALA A 310 18.42 9.42 -21.01
N GLY A 311 17.94 8.48 -21.83
CA GLY A 311 16.67 7.81 -21.62
C GLY A 311 15.49 8.57 -22.21
N HIS A 312 15.72 9.49 -23.16
CA HIS A 312 14.64 10.14 -23.89
C HIS A 312 14.03 9.17 -24.90
N TYR A 313 12.75 9.36 -25.20
CA TYR A 313 11.97 8.59 -26.17
C TYR A 313 11.49 9.52 -27.30
N GLU A 314 10.93 8.94 -28.36
CA GLU A 314 10.42 9.68 -29.53
C GLU A 314 9.40 10.77 -29.15
N HIS A 315 8.64 10.54 -28.09
CA HIS A 315 7.66 11.48 -27.55
C HIS A 315 7.96 11.80 -26.08
N GLU A 316 7.75 13.06 -25.70
CA GLU A 316 7.96 13.54 -24.32
C GLU A 316 7.08 12.79 -23.32
N ALA A 317 5.79 12.61 -23.62
CA ALA A 317 4.86 11.84 -22.79
C ALA A 317 5.36 10.40 -22.50
N LEU A 318 6.01 9.76 -23.47
CA LEU A 318 6.58 8.43 -23.29
C LEU A 318 7.84 8.46 -22.41
N THR A 319 8.66 9.50 -22.54
CA THR A 319 9.80 9.75 -21.65
C THR A 319 9.32 9.91 -20.21
N ASP A 320 8.30 10.74 -20.00
CA ASP A 320 7.77 11.01 -18.66
C ASP A 320 7.05 9.79 -18.07
N PHE A 321 6.37 9.00 -18.90
CA PHE A 321 5.82 7.70 -18.49
C PHE A 321 6.91 6.79 -17.92
N HIS A 322 8.03 6.60 -18.63
CA HIS A 322 9.12 5.75 -18.17
C HIS A 322 9.79 6.31 -16.91
N LYS A 323 9.94 7.64 -16.79
CA LYS A 323 10.43 8.28 -15.55
C LYS A 323 9.48 8.02 -14.37
N GLN A 324 8.17 8.21 -14.53
CA GLN A 324 7.18 7.98 -13.47
C GLN A 324 7.11 6.50 -13.09
N LEU A 325 7.18 5.59 -14.07
CA LEU A 325 7.20 4.15 -13.83
C LEU A 325 8.44 3.73 -13.03
N MET A 326 9.60 4.31 -13.33
CA MET A 326 10.84 4.08 -12.56
C MET A 326 10.79 4.69 -11.17
N SER A 327 10.23 5.89 -11.00
CA SER A 327 10.01 6.50 -9.68
C SER A 327 9.10 5.63 -8.81
N ALA A 328 8.02 5.10 -9.37
CA ALA A 328 7.13 4.17 -8.67
C ALA A 328 7.83 2.84 -8.29
N LYS A 329 8.95 2.45 -8.93
CA LYS A 329 9.79 1.28 -8.58
C LYS A 329 10.56 1.43 -7.27
N SER A 330 10.82 2.65 -6.82
CA SER A 330 11.43 2.90 -5.52
C SER A 330 10.39 2.78 -4.41
N THR A 331 10.27 1.60 -3.79
CA THR A 331 9.25 1.27 -2.77
C THR A 331 9.62 1.70 -1.35
N SER A 332 10.74 2.40 -1.14
CA SER A 332 11.21 2.82 0.18
C SER A 332 11.43 4.31 0.25
N ASN A 333 10.34 5.08 0.28
CA ASN A 333 10.42 6.53 0.40
C ASN A 333 10.46 7.02 1.87
N GLY A 334 10.52 6.11 2.84
CA GLY A 334 10.47 6.47 4.25
C GLY A 334 9.18 7.23 4.63
N LEU A 335 9.14 7.82 5.82
CA LEU A 335 8.00 8.60 6.30
C LEU A 335 7.75 9.81 5.41
N TYR A 336 8.72 10.72 5.29
CA TYR A 336 8.52 11.97 4.57
C TYR A 336 8.41 11.79 3.07
N GLY A 337 9.12 10.84 2.47
CA GLY A 337 8.94 10.58 1.04
C GLY A 337 7.59 9.93 0.75
N THR A 338 7.04 9.09 1.65
CA THR A 338 5.66 8.60 1.51
C THR A 338 4.65 9.75 1.62
N LEU A 339 4.82 10.62 2.61
CA LEU A 339 3.96 11.80 2.79
C LEU A 339 4.08 12.76 1.60
N SER A 340 5.29 12.98 1.08
CA SER A 340 5.57 13.81 -0.09
C SER A 340 4.89 13.25 -1.33
N VAL A 341 4.98 11.94 -1.58
CA VAL A 341 4.24 11.30 -2.68
C VAL A 341 2.74 11.51 -2.53
N MET A 342 2.19 11.45 -1.30
CA MET A 342 0.76 11.68 -1.03
C MET A 342 0.31 13.13 -1.27
N GLN A 343 1.21 14.12 -1.15
CA GLN A 343 0.91 15.55 -1.44
C GLN A 343 0.37 15.72 -2.86
N ASP A 344 1.00 15.05 -3.83
CA ASP A 344 0.67 15.13 -5.26
C ASP A 344 -0.51 14.25 -5.68
N ARG A 345 -1.04 13.43 -4.76
CA ARG A 345 -2.14 12.51 -5.06
C ARG A 345 -3.51 13.17 -5.01
N ILE A 346 -4.47 12.49 -5.60
CA ILE A 346 -5.86 12.87 -5.74
C ILE A 346 -6.73 11.70 -5.25
N SER A 347 -7.84 12.06 -4.61
CA SER A 347 -8.77 11.13 -3.99
C SER A 347 -10.20 11.61 -4.20
N THR A 348 -11.13 10.69 -4.43
CA THR A 348 -12.56 11.01 -4.51
C THR A 348 -13.09 11.45 -3.15
N ASN A 349 -12.77 10.68 -2.09
CA ASN A 349 -13.01 11.11 -0.71
C ASN A 349 -11.68 11.62 -0.12
N PRO A 350 -11.61 12.87 0.39
CA PRO A 350 -10.41 13.39 1.03
C PRO A 350 -9.82 12.47 2.12
N VAL A 351 -10.66 11.74 2.87
CA VAL A 351 -10.21 10.82 3.94
C VAL A 351 -9.35 9.68 3.38
N ASP A 352 -9.53 9.30 2.12
CA ASP A 352 -8.75 8.24 1.46
C ASP A 352 -7.26 8.54 1.44
N LYS A 353 -6.86 9.83 1.38
CA LYS A 353 -5.45 10.20 1.46
C LYS A 353 -4.82 9.79 2.79
N VAL A 354 -5.58 9.88 3.88
CA VAL A 354 -5.11 9.46 5.20
C VAL A 354 -5.15 7.94 5.31
N ALA A 355 -6.27 7.31 4.91
CA ALA A 355 -6.42 5.86 4.97
C ALA A 355 -5.38 5.12 4.13
N GLY A 356 -5.06 5.64 2.94
CA GLY A 356 -4.04 5.08 2.03
C GLY A 356 -2.59 5.16 2.54
N LEU A 357 -2.34 5.85 3.66
CA LEU A 357 -1.02 5.92 4.30
C LEU A 357 -0.79 4.81 5.33
N ALA A 358 -1.85 4.14 5.82
CA ALA A 358 -1.76 3.24 6.96
C ALA A 358 -0.69 2.13 6.80
N PHE A 359 -0.66 1.48 5.64
CA PHE A 359 0.32 0.43 5.37
C PHE A 359 1.71 0.98 5.06
N SER A 360 1.79 2.06 4.29
CA SER A 360 3.07 2.67 3.91
C SER A 360 3.83 3.23 5.12
N LEU A 361 3.11 3.64 6.16
CA LEU A 361 3.67 4.10 7.44
C LEU A 361 3.79 2.98 8.50
N LYS A 362 3.66 1.71 8.07
CA LYS A 362 3.80 0.49 8.88
C LYS A 362 3.04 0.52 10.21
N ALA A 363 1.81 1.03 10.19
CA ALA A 363 0.95 1.01 11.37
C ALA A 363 0.70 -0.45 11.82
N ARG A 364 0.92 -0.76 13.10
CA ARG A 364 0.77 -2.14 13.62
C ARG A 364 -0.70 -2.53 13.70
N SER A 365 -1.51 -1.57 14.11
CA SER A 365 -2.97 -1.53 14.04
C SER A 365 -3.37 -0.38 13.11
N ILE A 366 -4.61 -0.36 12.63
CA ILE A 366 -5.08 0.63 11.66
C ILE A 366 -6.35 1.29 12.20
N PRO A 367 -6.53 2.62 12.08
CA PRO A 367 -7.80 3.23 12.43
C PRO A 367 -8.93 2.73 11.53
N ALA A 368 -10.12 2.56 12.10
CA ALA A 368 -11.32 2.26 11.32
C ALA A 368 -11.64 3.41 10.35
N TYR A 369 -12.24 3.07 9.22
CA TYR A 369 -12.56 4.03 8.17
C TYR A 369 -13.98 4.57 8.30
N TYR A 370 -14.10 5.90 8.37
CA TYR A 370 -15.38 6.59 8.36
C TYR A 370 -15.35 7.71 7.31
N GLU A 371 -16.21 7.61 6.30
CA GLU A 371 -16.26 8.57 5.18
C GLU A 371 -16.52 10.02 5.63
N SER A 372 -17.20 10.21 6.77
CA SER A 372 -17.59 11.50 7.33
C SER A 372 -16.59 12.10 8.32
N GLN A 373 -15.48 11.40 8.61
CA GLN A 373 -14.49 11.88 9.57
C GLN A 373 -13.75 13.12 9.06
N SER A 374 -13.42 14.05 9.96
CA SER A 374 -12.54 15.16 9.58
C SER A 374 -11.13 14.65 9.25
N LEU A 375 -10.44 15.33 8.34
CA LEU A 375 -9.09 14.93 7.94
C LEU A 375 -8.08 14.98 9.09
N GLU A 376 -8.22 15.97 9.99
CA GLU A 376 -7.32 16.07 11.14
C GLU A 376 -7.60 14.97 12.17
N ASP A 377 -8.86 14.56 12.37
CA ASP A 377 -9.19 13.45 13.25
C ASP A 377 -8.70 12.13 12.66
N ALA A 378 -8.88 11.91 11.36
CA ALA A 378 -8.35 10.73 10.67
C ALA A 378 -6.82 10.66 10.78
N TRP A 379 -6.13 11.79 10.56
CA TRP A 379 -4.68 11.88 10.69
C TRP A 379 -4.20 11.64 12.12
N THR A 380 -4.92 12.18 13.09
CA THR A 380 -4.69 11.96 14.52
C THR A 380 -4.83 10.49 14.88
N SER A 381 -5.91 9.85 14.44
CA SER A 381 -6.13 8.42 14.64
C SER A 381 -5.02 7.59 13.99
N LEU A 382 -4.58 7.93 12.78
CA LEU A 382 -3.47 7.23 12.13
C LEU A 382 -2.15 7.38 12.91
N ILE A 383 -1.79 8.59 13.36
CA ILE A 383 -0.57 8.79 14.16
C ILE A 383 -0.63 8.03 15.47
N ASN A 384 -1.80 7.93 16.12
CA ASN A 384 -1.93 7.19 17.37
C ASN A 384 -1.60 5.70 17.19
N GLU A 385 -1.90 5.13 16.02
CA GLU A 385 -1.64 3.73 15.66
C GLU A 385 -0.29 3.50 14.95
N MET A 386 0.39 4.58 14.55
CA MET A 386 1.68 4.57 13.87
C MET A 386 2.78 4.00 14.78
N ASP A 387 3.75 3.29 14.19
CA ASP A 387 4.87 2.74 14.95
C ASP A 387 5.59 3.86 15.75
N PRO A 388 5.92 3.63 17.04
CA PRO A 388 6.58 4.63 17.88
C PRO A 388 7.83 5.24 17.27
N PHE A 389 8.53 4.51 16.39
CA PHE A 389 9.71 5.00 15.69
C PHE A 389 9.35 6.15 14.72
N TYR A 390 8.33 5.98 13.89
CA TYR A 390 7.89 7.02 12.95
C TYR A 390 7.32 8.25 13.67
N ARG A 391 6.68 8.03 14.82
CA ARG A 391 6.25 9.13 15.70
C ARG A 391 7.46 9.90 16.26
N GLY A 392 8.52 9.19 16.64
CA GLY A 392 9.82 9.77 16.97
C GLY A 392 10.39 10.62 15.85
N ILE A 393 10.37 10.12 14.60
CA ILE A 393 10.81 10.89 13.44
C ILE A 393 10.04 12.21 13.34
N LEU A 394 8.70 12.20 13.42
CA LEU A 394 7.90 13.44 13.39
C LEU A 394 8.31 14.44 14.48
N LEU A 395 8.53 13.96 15.70
CA LEU A 395 8.92 14.81 16.83
C LEU A 395 10.28 15.49 16.60
N PHE A 396 11.30 14.73 16.23
CA PHE A 396 12.69 15.20 16.20
C PHE A 396 13.11 15.86 14.88
N THR A 397 12.32 15.74 13.82
CA THR A 397 12.75 16.20 12.49
C THR A 397 11.78 17.16 11.81
N TYR A 398 10.50 17.17 12.18
CA TYR A 398 9.57 18.16 11.62
C TYR A 398 9.83 19.53 12.28
N PRO A 399 10.04 20.61 11.52
CA PRO A 399 10.53 21.86 12.09
C PRO A 399 9.49 22.67 12.84
N GLU A 400 8.27 22.77 12.32
CA GLU A 400 7.23 23.62 12.93
C GLU A 400 6.50 22.89 14.07
N PRO A 401 5.98 23.61 15.07
CA PRO A 401 5.03 23.03 16.00
C PRO A 401 3.70 22.76 15.28
N GLY A 402 2.97 21.77 15.77
CA GLY A 402 1.65 21.41 15.26
C GLY A 402 0.66 22.57 15.36
N THR A 403 -0.11 22.81 14.30
CA THR A 403 -1.21 23.79 14.37
C THR A 403 -2.46 23.25 15.07
N GLY A 404 -2.54 21.93 15.30
CA GLY A 404 -3.65 21.28 15.99
C GLY A 404 -3.55 21.30 17.52
N CYS A 405 -4.28 20.38 18.15
CA CYS A 405 -4.26 20.18 19.61
C CYS A 405 -2.94 19.62 20.13
N LYS A 406 -2.25 18.79 19.33
CA LYS A 406 -0.93 18.23 19.65
C LYS A 406 0.15 19.07 18.99
N LYS A 407 1.04 19.67 19.77
CA LYS A 407 2.09 20.59 19.27
C LYS A 407 3.34 19.86 18.82
N TRP A 408 3.57 18.66 19.33
CA TRP A 408 4.79 17.88 19.08
C TRP A 408 4.90 17.32 17.65
N ARG A 409 3.78 17.26 16.91
CA ARG A 409 3.66 16.68 15.56
C ARG A 409 2.97 17.65 14.58
N PRO A 410 3.19 17.50 13.26
CA PRO A 410 2.46 18.30 12.28
C PRO A 410 0.97 17.95 12.24
N SER A 411 0.14 18.95 11.93
CA SER A 411 -1.24 18.74 11.50
C SER A 411 -1.31 18.16 10.08
N TRP A 412 -2.46 17.61 9.69
CA TRP A 412 -2.68 17.14 8.33
C TRP A 412 -2.48 18.26 7.31
N LYS A 413 -2.98 19.47 7.62
CA LYS A 413 -2.80 20.65 6.77
C LYS A 413 -1.32 20.97 6.56
N GLN A 414 -0.51 20.93 7.61
CA GLN A 414 0.93 21.15 7.54
C GLN A 414 1.61 20.09 6.66
N VAL A 415 1.28 18.81 6.86
CA VAL A 415 1.79 17.70 6.04
C VAL A 415 1.47 17.90 4.56
N MET A 416 0.28 18.40 4.23
CA MET A 416 -0.17 18.50 2.83
C MET A 416 0.24 19.79 2.11
N THR A 417 0.67 20.82 2.82
CA THR A 417 0.91 22.16 2.22
C THR A 417 2.33 22.69 2.39
N LYS A 418 3.11 22.14 3.33
CA LYS A 418 4.49 22.58 3.56
C LYS A 418 5.48 21.63 2.90
N SER A 419 6.66 22.15 2.59
CA SER A 419 7.81 21.33 2.22
C SER A 419 8.18 20.41 3.37
N LEU A 420 8.25 19.10 3.09
CA LEU A 420 8.59 18.10 4.10
C LEU A 420 10.12 17.97 4.24
N PRO A 421 10.61 17.64 5.45
CA PRO A 421 12.03 17.38 5.66
C PRO A 421 12.57 16.31 4.71
N ASN A 422 13.73 16.57 4.11
CA ASN A 422 14.50 15.57 3.38
C ASN A 422 15.41 14.82 4.34
N VAL A 423 14.80 14.01 5.21
CA VAL A 423 15.51 13.13 6.13
C VAL A 423 15.51 11.75 5.51
N THR A 424 16.70 11.20 5.23
CA THR A 424 16.80 9.77 5.00
C THR A 424 16.34 9.09 6.29
N ASP A 425 15.33 8.22 6.20
CA ASP A 425 14.93 7.28 7.26
C ASP A 425 16.04 6.25 7.54
N SER A 426 17.28 6.71 7.64
CA SER A 426 18.38 5.90 8.03
C SER A 426 18.15 5.52 9.50
N LEU A 427 18.36 4.24 9.78
CA LEU A 427 18.31 3.63 11.11
C LEU A 427 19.45 4.15 12.02
N ASP A 428 19.92 5.39 11.80
CA ASP A 428 21.13 5.96 12.37
C ASP A 428 20.87 6.71 13.69
N TRP A 429 19.62 6.84 14.10
CA TRP A 429 19.26 7.33 15.42
C TRP A 429 17.98 6.67 15.92
N VAL A 430 17.82 6.63 17.25
CA VAL A 430 16.69 5.99 17.91
C VAL A 430 16.05 7.02 18.83
N ALA A 431 14.87 7.50 18.44
CA ALA A 431 13.93 8.04 19.41
C ALA A 431 12.53 7.49 19.17
N PHE A 432 11.80 7.28 20.25
CA PHE A 432 10.43 6.78 20.20
C PHE A 432 9.49 7.76 20.88
N VAL A 433 8.29 7.89 20.32
CA VAL A 433 7.16 8.51 21.01
C VAL A 433 6.15 7.42 21.33
N GLY A 434 6.08 7.07 22.61
CA GLY A 434 5.10 6.15 23.16
C GLY A 434 3.76 6.86 23.42
N ARG A 435 2.74 6.05 23.66
CA ARG A 435 1.41 6.51 24.02
C ARG A 435 0.76 5.57 25.01
N ASP A 436 0.25 6.15 26.08
CA ASP A 436 -0.74 5.56 26.99
C ASP A 436 -1.98 6.47 26.99
N ASP A 437 -2.32 7.07 28.13
CA ASP A 437 -3.31 8.15 28.21
C ASP A 437 -2.77 9.46 27.59
N ASP A 438 -1.45 9.65 27.65
CA ASP A 438 -0.74 10.80 27.09
C ASP A 438 0.34 10.36 26.09
N ASP A 439 0.80 11.30 25.26
CA ASP A 439 1.97 11.08 24.40
C ASP A 439 3.24 11.36 25.21
N TRP A 440 4.24 10.48 25.11
CA TRP A 440 5.46 10.62 25.89
C TRP A 440 6.70 10.19 25.12
N CYS A 441 7.84 10.72 25.52
CA CYS A 441 9.16 10.41 24.95
C CYS A 441 10.14 10.15 26.11
N GLU A 442 10.96 9.11 26.01
CA GLU A 442 11.97 8.77 27.02
C GLU A 442 13.36 8.85 26.42
N GLU A 443 13.91 10.06 26.42
CA GLU A 443 15.15 10.37 25.73
C GLU A 443 16.05 11.28 26.58
N LEU A 444 17.20 11.66 26.02
CA LEU A 444 18.11 12.61 26.66
C LEU A 444 17.39 13.95 26.87
N HIS A 445 17.66 14.59 28.00
CA HIS A 445 16.94 15.80 28.34
C HIS A 445 17.83 16.80 29.07
N ILE A 446 17.71 18.07 28.66
CA ILE A 446 18.36 19.23 29.28
C ILE A 446 17.25 20.19 29.70
N GLU A 447 17.15 20.50 31.00
CA GLU A 447 16.09 21.40 31.51
C GLU A 447 16.27 22.84 31.02
N ARG A 448 17.52 23.30 30.90
CA ARG A 448 17.85 24.69 30.57
C ARG A 448 19.05 24.73 29.63
N GLY A 449 18.79 24.95 28.35
CA GLY A 449 19.79 25.24 27.33
C GLY A 449 19.48 26.58 26.66
N PHE A 450 20.44 27.51 26.67
CA PHE A 450 20.30 28.78 25.98
C PHE A 450 20.69 28.60 24.51
N VAL A 451 19.71 28.79 23.61
CA VAL A 451 19.90 28.66 22.16
C VAL A 451 20.00 30.05 21.55
N ARG A 452 21.03 30.31 20.74
CA ARG A 452 21.23 31.60 20.07
C ARG A 452 21.69 31.46 18.63
N ALA A 453 21.63 32.56 17.88
CA ALA A 453 21.99 32.65 16.46
C ALA A 453 21.14 31.77 15.51
N LEU A 454 19.93 31.38 15.92
CA LEU A 454 18.94 30.68 15.09
C LEU A 454 17.60 31.46 14.97
N ALA A 455 17.55 32.72 15.39
CA ALA A 455 16.31 33.50 15.39
C ALA A 455 15.89 33.97 13.99
N GLU A 456 16.85 34.30 13.13
CA GLU A 456 16.58 34.79 11.78
C GLU A 456 16.69 33.64 10.74
N GLY A 457 15.79 33.64 9.76
CA GLY A 457 15.91 32.80 8.57
C GLY A 457 16.98 33.35 7.64
N ASN A 458 17.74 32.49 6.96
CA ASN A 458 18.69 32.91 5.94
C ASN A 458 18.26 32.30 4.60
N VAL A 459 17.63 33.11 3.75
CA VAL A 459 17.07 32.68 2.46
C VAL A 459 18.16 32.15 1.51
N GLU A 460 19.42 32.54 1.70
CA GLU A 460 20.54 32.13 0.85
C GLU A 460 21.22 30.82 1.32
N ARG A 461 21.00 30.39 2.56
CA ARG A 461 21.64 29.18 3.13
C ARG A 461 20.61 28.14 3.56
N ILE A 462 20.76 26.92 3.04
CA ILE A 462 19.92 25.76 3.40
C ILE A 462 20.03 25.46 4.90
N ASP A 463 21.23 25.55 5.45
CA ASP A 463 21.51 25.29 6.86
C ASP A 463 21.82 26.57 7.63
N ARG A 464 21.19 26.73 8.79
CA ARG A 464 21.44 27.81 9.75
C ARG A 464 22.28 27.29 10.91
N ARG A 465 23.36 28.00 11.23
CA ARG A 465 24.28 27.64 12.30
C ARG A 465 24.01 28.52 13.51
N GLY A 466 23.96 27.91 14.67
CA GLY A 466 23.86 28.63 15.93
C GLY A 466 24.63 27.94 17.03
N GLU A 467 24.36 28.36 18.25
CA GLU A 467 25.07 27.87 19.43
C GLU A 467 24.08 27.44 20.51
N LEU A 468 24.38 26.34 21.17
CA LEU A 468 23.74 25.88 22.40
C LEU A 468 24.70 26.12 23.56
N VAL A 469 24.25 26.87 24.57
CA VAL A 469 24.97 27.08 25.82
C VAL A 469 24.27 26.32 26.95
N VAL A 470 25.02 25.45 27.64
CA VAL A 470 24.51 24.65 28.77
C VAL A 470 25.46 24.82 29.95
N GLU A 471 24.92 24.99 31.16
CA GLU A 471 25.68 25.02 32.40
C GLU A 471 25.85 23.61 32.97
N ASP A 472 27.06 23.28 33.42
CA ASP A 472 27.31 22.03 34.14
C ASP A 472 26.90 22.11 35.62
N ALA A 473 27.08 21.01 36.36
CA ALA A 473 26.75 20.93 37.78
C ALA A 473 27.53 21.94 38.64
N ASP A 474 28.70 22.41 38.17
CA ASP A 474 29.53 23.41 38.82
C ASP A 474 29.17 24.85 38.38
N GLY A 475 28.15 25.01 37.55
CA GLY A 475 27.70 26.29 37.01
C GLY A 475 28.58 26.85 35.89
N LYS A 476 29.49 26.05 35.32
CA LYS A 476 30.33 26.47 34.21
C LYS A 476 29.57 26.30 32.90
N ALA A 477 29.52 27.36 32.10
CA ALA A 477 28.89 27.35 30.79
C ALA A 477 29.77 26.67 29.73
N HIS A 478 29.16 25.79 28.93
CA HIS A 478 29.75 25.09 27.79
C HIS A 478 28.99 25.44 26.52
N VAL A 479 29.70 25.74 25.44
CA VAL A 479 29.12 26.21 24.16
C VAL A 479 29.31 25.17 23.07
N PHE A 480 28.23 24.72 22.44
CA PHE A 480 28.19 23.70 21.39
C PHE A 480 27.67 24.30 20.09
N ASN A 481 28.24 23.90 18.95
CA ASN A 481 27.74 24.27 17.64
C ASN A 481 26.52 23.43 17.27
N ILE A 482 25.47 24.10 16.79
CA ILE A 482 24.22 23.46 16.40
C ILE A 482 23.80 23.91 15.00
N LEU A 483 23.01 23.06 14.34
CA LEU A 483 22.60 23.22 12.96
C LEU A 483 21.09 23.04 12.81
N ALA A 484 20.41 23.99 12.16
CA ALA A 484 19.02 23.85 11.75
C ALA A 484 18.94 23.79 10.22
N SER A 485 18.57 22.63 9.67
CA SER A 485 18.38 22.41 8.22
C SER A 485 16.99 22.81 7.74
N HIS A 486 16.44 23.89 8.30
CA HIS A 486 15.13 24.43 7.98
C HIS A 486 15.10 25.93 8.28
N GLN A 487 14.12 26.63 7.69
CA GLN A 487 13.98 28.09 7.81
C GLN A 487 13.03 28.53 8.93
N TYR A 488 12.32 27.60 9.60
CA TYR A 488 11.49 27.96 10.75
C TYR A 488 12.34 28.57 11.89
N PRO A 489 12.03 29.78 12.37
CA PRO A 489 12.88 30.49 13.32
C PRO A 489 12.91 29.83 14.69
N ILE A 490 14.05 29.93 15.38
CA ILE A 490 14.22 29.51 16.77
C ILE A 490 14.70 30.76 17.53
N PRO A 491 13.78 31.52 18.17
CA PRO A 491 14.14 32.73 18.89
C PRO A 491 15.25 32.48 19.91
N GLU A 492 16.06 33.50 20.18
CA GLU A 492 17.09 33.37 21.22
C GLU A 492 16.43 33.32 22.59
N ASP A 493 16.53 32.19 23.28
CA ASP A 493 15.91 32.00 24.60
C ASP A 493 16.50 30.77 25.30
N ILE A 494 16.12 30.59 26.55
CA ILE A 494 16.36 29.38 27.34
C ILE A 494 15.21 28.40 27.08
N TYR A 495 15.57 27.22 26.62
CA TYR A 495 14.62 26.16 26.31
C TYR A 495 14.88 24.90 27.14
N ALA A 496 13.83 24.11 27.30
CA ALA A 496 13.97 22.70 27.62
C ALA A 496 14.25 21.94 26.32
N LEU A 497 15.18 20.98 26.36
CA LEU A 497 15.61 20.25 25.18
C LEU A 497 15.43 18.75 25.37
N LEU A 498 14.98 18.07 24.31
CA LEU A 498 14.96 16.61 24.22
C LEU A 498 15.91 16.17 23.10
N GLY A 499 16.85 15.28 23.39
CA GLY A 499 17.88 14.81 22.46
C GLY A 499 17.71 13.35 22.12
N SER A 500 17.82 12.99 20.84
CA SER A 500 17.80 11.59 20.42
C SER A 500 18.97 10.82 21.05
N THR A 501 18.74 9.56 21.44
CA THR A 501 19.83 8.68 21.87
C THR A 501 20.86 8.50 20.72
N PRO A 502 22.16 8.81 20.95
CA PRO A 502 23.21 8.55 19.98
C PRO A 502 23.34 7.05 19.70
N LEU A 503 23.44 6.68 18.43
CA LEU A 503 23.76 5.30 18.06
C LEU A 503 25.26 5.10 17.93
N PHE A 504 25.72 3.91 18.34
CA PHE A 504 27.10 3.49 18.16
C PHE A 504 27.18 2.56 16.95
N SER A 505 28.14 2.79 16.06
CA SER A 505 28.51 1.82 15.01
C SER A 505 29.19 0.59 15.62
N TRP A 506 29.35 -0.45 14.79
CA TRP A 506 29.96 -1.72 15.18
C TRP A 506 31.39 -1.60 15.72
N ASN A 507 32.09 -0.50 15.38
CA ASN A 507 33.42 -0.13 15.89
C ASN A 507 33.38 0.72 17.18
N GLY A 508 32.20 1.00 17.74
CA GLY A 508 32.02 1.79 18.96
C GLY A 508 32.01 3.31 18.76
N GLU A 509 32.01 3.82 17.52
CA GLU A 509 31.93 5.26 17.23
C GLU A 509 30.49 5.76 17.20
N ILE A 510 30.25 7.00 17.62
CA ILE A 510 28.93 7.62 17.53
C ILE A 510 28.58 7.91 16.06
N ARG A 511 27.34 7.63 15.67
CA ARG A 511 26.78 8.03 14.37
C ARG A 511 26.27 9.47 14.45
N SER A 512 26.70 10.28 13.49
CA SER A 512 26.19 11.63 13.24
C SER A 512 25.08 11.58 12.18
N PRO A 513 24.04 12.44 12.26
CA PRO A 513 23.84 13.50 13.25
C PRO A 513 22.99 13.07 14.47
N GLN A 514 23.15 13.78 15.60
CA GLN A 514 22.24 13.71 16.74
C GLN A 514 21.15 14.79 16.61
N TYR A 515 19.89 14.43 16.82
CA TYR A 515 18.74 15.35 16.70
C TYR A 515 18.27 15.84 18.07
N TRP A 516 17.80 17.09 18.11
CA TRP A 516 17.32 17.75 19.31
C TRP A 516 16.02 18.50 19.05
N VAL A 517 15.09 18.40 19.98
CA VAL A 517 13.83 19.15 20.00
C VAL A 517 13.97 20.30 20.97
N VAL A 518 13.67 21.50 20.48
CA VAL A 518 13.55 22.72 21.27
C VAL A 518 12.12 22.84 21.75
N GLY A 519 11.92 23.05 23.05
CA GLY A 519 10.58 23.25 23.59
C GLY A 519 10.54 24.02 24.90
N GLN A 520 9.33 24.24 25.38
CA GLN A 520 9.04 24.93 26.63
C GLN A 520 8.30 23.99 27.58
N ARG A 521 8.64 24.07 28.87
CA ARG A 521 7.88 23.40 29.93
C ARG A 521 6.67 24.25 30.29
N LEU A 522 5.48 23.73 30.05
CA LEU A 522 4.24 24.35 30.50
C LEU A 522 4.09 24.21 32.02
N SER A 523 3.23 25.03 32.62
CA SER A 523 2.88 24.93 34.05
C SER A 523 2.35 23.54 34.46
N SER A 524 1.76 22.81 33.51
CA SER A 524 1.32 21.42 33.64
C SER A 524 2.45 20.38 33.60
N LYS A 525 3.72 20.82 33.55
CA LYS A 525 4.93 20.00 33.36
C LYS A 525 5.04 19.31 31.99
N ARG A 526 4.08 19.54 31.09
CA ARG A 526 4.12 19.03 29.71
C ARG A 526 5.14 19.80 28.89
N PHE A 527 5.77 19.11 27.94
CA PHE A 527 6.72 19.66 27.01
C PHE A 527 6.00 20.10 25.73
N GLU A 528 5.98 21.40 25.47
CA GLU A 528 5.46 21.97 24.24
C GLU A 528 6.61 22.23 23.27
N LYS A 529 6.56 21.58 22.09
CA LYS A 529 7.57 21.74 21.05
C LYS A 529 7.51 23.15 20.45
N VAL A 530 8.68 23.73 20.23
CA VAL A 530 8.89 24.98 19.49
C VAL A 530 9.54 24.70 18.14
N SER A 531 10.64 23.94 18.09
CA SER A 531 11.37 23.62 16.85
C SER A 531 12.32 22.45 17.04
N VAL A 532 13.20 22.17 16.06
CA VAL A 532 14.26 21.16 16.13
C VAL A 532 15.62 21.71 15.67
N PHE A 533 16.71 21.08 16.06
CA PHE A 533 18.04 21.26 15.46
C PHE A 533 18.81 19.94 15.51
N LYS A 534 20.01 19.90 14.92
CA LYS A 534 20.91 18.75 14.98
C LYS A 534 22.34 19.16 15.32
N MET A 535 23.08 18.25 15.94
CA MET A 535 24.53 18.32 16.13
C MET A 535 25.18 17.34 15.16
N THR A 536 26.17 17.81 14.41
CA THR A 536 26.86 17.00 13.40
C THR A 536 28.30 16.65 13.77
N ASP A 537 28.90 17.42 14.69
CA ASP A 537 30.27 17.23 15.16
C ASP A 537 30.33 16.17 16.26
N LEU A 538 31.12 15.12 16.03
CA LEU A 538 31.22 13.97 16.93
C LEU A 538 31.92 14.32 18.26
N ASP A 539 32.91 15.21 18.23
CA ASP A 539 33.63 15.61 19.45
C ASP A 539 32.72 16.44 20.34
N GLU A 540 31.87 17.28 19.76
CA GLU A 540 30.87 18.04 20.49
C GLU A 540 29.77 17.16 21.08
N ILE A 541 29.27 16.18 20.33
CA ILE A 541 28.29 15.19 20.84
C ILE A 541 28.89 14.42 22.02
N ASN A 542 30.11 13.90 21.87
CA ASN A 542 30.82 13.19 22.95
C ASN A 542 31.01 14.09 24.18
N ARG A 543 31.41 15.35 23.97
CA ARG A 543 31.59 16.30 25.07
C ARG A 543 30.28 16.58 25.79
N LEU A 544 29.16 16.72 25.08
CA LEU A 544 27.85 16.95 25.71
C LEU A 544 27.40 15.74 26.56
N ILE A 545 27.62 14.53 26.06
CA ILE A 545 27.32 13.28 26.78
C ILE A 545 28.19 13.15 28.03
N ALA A 546 29.49 13.44 27.92
CA ALA A 546 30.45 13.32 29.01
C ALA A 546 30.15 14.26 30.19
N LEU A 547 29.47 15.38 29.94
CA LEU A 547 29.04 16.29 31.01
C LEU A 547 27.89 15.71 31.87
N CYS A 548 27.34 14.54 31.51
CA CYS A 548 26.19 13.91 32.18
C CYS A 548 24.96 14.83 32.35
N LEU A 549 24.88 15.91 31.55
CA LEU A 549 23.79 16.90 31.61
C LEU A 549 22.50 16.38 30.99
N SER A 550 22.54 15.19 30.41
CA SER A 550 21.41 14.52 29.81
C SER A 550 21.10 13.22 30.55
N ALA A 551 20.13 13.27 31.47
CA ALA A 551 19.52 12.07 32.01
C ALA A 551 18.43 11.58 31.05
N LYS A 552 18.34 10.27 30.84
CA LYS A 552 17.15 9.69 30.23
C LYS A 552 15.98 9.89 31.19
N SER A 553 14.95 10.57 30.72
CA SER A 553 13.76 10.81 31.53
C SER A 553 12.51 10.76 30.67
N ARG A 554 11.44 10.21 31.23
CA ARG A 554 10.14 10.19 30.58
C ARG A 554 9.52 11.58 30.63
N THR A 555 9.32 12.18 29.46
CA THR A 555 8.71 13.49 29.27
C THR A 555 7.35 13.36 28.58
N ILE A 556 6.32 13.94 29.19
CA ILE A 556 4.97 14.02 28.61
C ILE A 556 4.92 15.19 27.62
N LEU A 557 4.40 14.93 26.42
CA LEU A 557 4.29 15.90 25.33
C LEU A 557 2.93 16.60 25.36
N ALA A 558 2.91 17.89 24.98
CA ALA A 558 1.70 18.71 24.86
C ALA A 558 0.87 18.37 23.61
#